data_AF-A0A1F0FTM9-F1
#
_entry.id   AF-A0A1F0FTM9-F1
#
_cell.length_a   1.000
_cell.length_b   1.000
_cell.length_c   1.000
_cell.angle_alpha   90.00
_cell.angle_beta   90.00
_cell.angle_gamma   90.00
#
_symmetry.space_group_name_H-M   'P 1'
#
loop_
_entity.id
_entity.type
_entity.pdbx_description
1 polymer ?
#
loop_
_entity_poly.entity_id
_entity_poly.type
_entity_poly.pdbx_seq_one_letter_code
_entity_poly.pdbx_strand_id
1 'polypeptide(L)'
;MLIGLLLATLTSCGGKDPKEVAEEAVKAELNGDLEQFYDLLTQEDKDAMTLENFKHFYTIPDELADAIELIPEVKESIKVDKFTSSVNGETATVTYFIYLPDLEKIGNLSLEDAKTILSMKSHRLKDLPEEIQNKIKESVKKDGVPTRSYDRSLKLKREGDEWRVFLDLANQVNSRMVKSVYVQNN
;
A
#
# COMPACT_ATOMS: atom_id res chain seq x y z
N MET A 1 -35.47 6.83 44.35
CA MET A 1 -34.07 6.54 44.67
C MET A 1 -33.41 6.01 43.41
N LEU A 2 -32.77 6.90 42.64
CA LEU A 2 -31.95 6.54 41.49
C LEU A 2 -30.57 6.15 42.01
N ILE A 3 -30.20 4.88 41.89
CA ILE A 3 -28.81 4.46 42.01
C ILE A 3 -28.23 4.54 40.61
N GLY A 4 -27.55 5.66 40.35
CA GLY A 4 -26.57 5.75 39.28
C GLY A 4 -25.38 4.88 39.66
N LEU A 5 -25.02 3.95 38.79
CA LEU A 5 -23.68 3.40 38.78
C LEU A 5 -22.98 3.97 37.54
N LEU A 6 -21.91 4.71 37.83
CA LEU A 6 -20.96 5.27 36.88
C LEU A 6 -20.58 4.22 35.83
N LEU A 7 -21.02 4.44 34.60
CA LEU A 7 -20.22 4.08 33.45
C LEU A 7 -18.97 4.96 33.52
N ALA A 8 -17.86 4.37 33.96
CA ALA A 8 -16.54 4.94 33.71
C ALA A 8 -16.31 4.92 32.20
N THR A 9 -16.86 5.91 31.51
CA THR A 9 -16.33 6.39 30.24
C THR A 9 -14.93 6.91 30.56
N LEU A 10 -13.95 6.01 30.54
CA LEU A 10 -12.55 6.35 30.36
C LEU A 10 -12.47 7.02 28.98
N THR A 11 -12.72 8.31 28.97
CA THR A 11 -12.33 9.21 27.91
C THR A 11 -10.84 8.97 27.70
N SER A 12 -10.49 8.27 26.63
CA SER A 12 -9.12 8.17 26.13
C SER A 12 -8.61 9.61 25.98
N CYS A 13 -7.68 10.02 26.84
CA CYS A 13 -6.97 11.26 26.66
C CYS A 13 -6.06 11.10 25.44
N GLY A 14 -6.54 11.57 24.29
CA GLY A 14 -5.76 12.42 23.37
C GLY A 14 -5.02 11.79 22.19
N GLY A 15 -4.96 10.47 22.04
CA GLY A 15 -4.29 9.82 20.89
C GLY A 15 -5.25 9.35 19.81
N LYS A 16 -4.82 9.39 18.52
CA LYS A 16 -5.49 8.68 17.42
C LYS A 16 -5.59 7.20 17.74
N ASP A 17 -6.68 6.56 17.35
CA ASP A 17 -6.82 5.11 17.53
C ASP A 17 -5.89 4.36 16.54
N PRO A 18 -5.54 3.08 16.79
CA PRO A 18 -4.58 2.37 15.94
C PRO A 18 -5.08 2.17 14.50
N LYS A 19 -6.40 2.12 14.30
CA LYS A 19 -7.00 2.03 12.96
C LYS A 19 -6.80 3.36 12.22
N GLU A 20 -7.06 4.50 12.85
CA GLU A 20 -6.83 5.82 12.25
C GLU A 20 -5.36 6.02 11.84
N VAL A 21 -4.42 5.63 12.71
CA VAL A 21 -2.98 5.69 12.39
C VAL A 21 -2.63 4.78 11.21
N ALA A 22 -3.19 3.57 11.15
CA ALA A 22 -2.96 2.66 10.03
C ALA A 22 -3.57 3.18 8.72
N GLU A 23 -4.77 3.76 8.75
CA GLU A 23 -5.38 4.38 7.58
C GLU A 23 -4.53 5.54 7.05
N GLU A 24 -4.01 6.39 7.93
CA GLU A 24 -3.14 7.49 7.57
C GLU A 24 -1.81 7.00 6.98
N ALA A 25 -1.19 6.00 7.60
CA ALA A 25 0.05 5.41 7.13
C ALA A 25 -0.10 4.80 5.73
N VAL A 26 -1.14 3.99 5.52
CA VAL A 26 -1.43 3.39 4.21
C VAL A 26 -1.74 4.47 3.18
N LYS A 27 -2.48 5.53 3.55
CA LYS A 27 -2.77 6.65 2.63
C LYS A 27 -1.50 7.41 2.24
N ALA A 28 -0.62 7.71 3.20
CA ALA A 28 0.66 8.36 2.95
C ALA A 28 1.53 7.51 2.00
N GLU A 29 1.63 6.21 2.28
CA GLU A 29 2.33 5.24 1.44
C GLU A 29 1.76 5.19 0.01
N LEU A 30 0.43 5.15 -0.12
CA LEU A 30 -0.24 5.15 -1.42
C LEU A 30 -0.03 6.45 -2.19
N ASN A 31 0.03 7.59 -1.53
CA ASN A 31 0.28 8.89 -2.17
C ASN A 31 1.76 9.12 -2.49
N GLY A 32 2.67 8.25 -2.03
CA GLY A 32 4.11 8.47 -2.14
C GLY A 32 4.64 9.52 -1.15
N ASP A 33 3.85 9.90 -0.15
CA ASP A 33 4.28 10.79 0.93
C ASP A 33 5.06 9.98 1.97
N LEU A 34 6.28 9.60 1.61
CA LEU A 34 7.15 8.77 2.45
C LEU A 34 7.65 9.51 3.68
N GLU A 35 7.60 10.85 3.70
CA GLU A 35 7.91 11.63 4.89
C GLU A 35 6.81 11.47 5.93
N GLN A 36 5.55 11.67 5.54
CA GLN A 36 4.41 11.44 6.42
C GLN A 36 4.37 9.98 6.89
N PHE A 37 4.60 9.01 5.99
CA PHE A 37 4.60 7.61 6.39
C PHE A 37 5.72 7.30 7.38
N TYR A 38 6.94 7.79 7.13
CA TYR A 38 8.08 7.63 8.03
C TYR A 38 7.82 8.28 9.39
N ASP A 39 7.17 9.43 9.44
CA ASP A 39 6.83 10.12 10.69
C ASP A 39 5.87 9.32 11.58
N LEU A 40 5.05 8.44 11.00
CA LEU A 40 4.15 7.55 11.73
C LEU A 40 4.84 6.30 12.28
N LEU A 41 6.09 6.02 11.89
CA LEU A 41 6.84 4.87 12.39
C LEU A 41 7.21 5.01 13.88
N THR A 42 7.43 3.86 14.50
CA THR A 42 8.02 3.75 15.85
C THR A 42 9.40 4.40 15.91
N GLN A 43 9.80 4.88 17.09
CA GLN A 43 11.15 5.40 17.29
C GLN A 43 12.20 4.31 17.04
N GLU A 44 11.91 3.06 17.43
CA GLU A 44 12.75 1.89 17.15
C GLU A 44 13.07 1.74 15.65
N ASP A 45 12.07 1.85 14.77
CA ASP A 45 12.26 1.78 13.33
C ASP A 45 13.06 2.98 12.77
N LYS A 46 12.81 4.18 13.31
CA LYS A 46 13.52 5.42 12.92
C LYS A 46 14.99 5.41 13.34
N ASP A 47 15.31 4.79 14.47
CA ASP A 47 16.68 4.59 14.94
C ASP A 47 17.41 3.54 14.09
N ALA A 48 16.69 2.55 13.58
CA ALA A 48 17.24 1.47 12.75
C ALA A 48 17.52 1.91 11.30
N MET A 49 16.69 2.79 10.73
CA MET A 49 16.80 3.23 9.35
C MET A 49 16.41 4.70 9.21
N THR A 50 17.34 5.53 8.73
CA THR A 50 17.08 6.96 8.47
C THR A 50 16.02 7.17 7.39
N LEU A 51 15.36 8.33 7.38
CA LEU A 51 14.41 8.72 6.33
C LEU A 51 15.01 8.60 4.91
N GLU A 52 16.26 9.02 4.73
CA GLU A 52 16.94 8.93 3.43
C GLU A 52 17.09 7.47 2.97
N ASN A 53 17.53 6.57 3.86
CA ASN A 53 17.64 5.15 3.57
C ASN A 53 16.26 4.51 3.36
N PHE A 54 15.27 4.90 4.15
CA PHE A 54 13.89 4.44 4.00
C PHE A 54 13.37 4.78 2.60
N LYS A 55 13.52 6.04 2.17
CA LYS A 55 13.16 6.48 0.80
C LYS A 55 13.94 5.74 -0.28
N HIS A 56 15.20 5.39 -0.03
CA HIS A 56 16.03 4.67 -1.00
C HIS A 56 15.58 3.21 -1.20
N PHE A 57 15.21 2.51 -0.12
CA PHE A 57 14.82 1.10 -0.17
C PHE A 57 13.32 0.88 -0.37
N TYR A 58 12.52 1.91 -0.16
CA TYR A 58 11.09 1.89 -0.47
C TYR A 58 10.89 2.05 -1.98
N THR A 59 10.33 1.03 -2.63
CA THR A 59 10.11 1.04 -4.08
C THR A 59 8.70 0.59 -4.45
N ILE A 60 8.06 1.35 -5.33
CA ILE A 60 6.91 0.86 -6.08
C ILE A 60 7.46 -0.12 -7.11
N PRO A 61 6.87 -1.33 -7.29
CA PRO A 61 7.31 -2.25 -8.33
C PRO A 61 7.36 -1.59 -9.71
N ASP A 62 8.48 -1.77 -10.44
CA ASP A 62 8.73 -1.11 -11.72
C ASP A 62 7.58 -1.28 -12.73
N GLU A 63 6.98 -2.47 -12.77
CA GLU A 63 5.84 -2.77 -13.66
C GLU A 63 4.62 -1.90 -13.34
N LEU A 64 4.35 -1.66 -12.06
CA LEU A 64 3.25 -0.81 -11.62
C LEU A 64 3.57 0.67 -11.89
N ALA A 65 4.81 1.09 -11.64
CA ALA A 65 5.26 2.44 -11.95
C ALA A 65 5.11 2.76 -13.44
N ASP A 66 5.52 1.84 -14.31
CA ASP A 66 5.35 1.98 -15.77
C ASP A 66 3.88 2.03 -16.20
N ALA A 67 3.05 1.17 -15.60
CA ALA A 67 1.63 1.13 -15.91
C ALA A 67 0.95 2.45 -15.52
N ILE A 68 1.32 3.04 -14.38
CA ILE A 68 0.83 4.36 -13.93
C ILE A 68 1.30 5.48 -14.86
N GLU A 69 2.55 5.45 -15.30
CA GLU A 69 3.08 6.43 -16.25
C GLU A 69 2.33 6.39 -17.58
N LEU A 70 2.05 5.18 -18.10
CA LEU A 70 1.38 4.99 -19.38
C LEU A 70 -0.14 5.25 -19.30
N ILE A 71 -0.77 4.86 -18.20
CA ILE A 71 -2.22 4.86 -17.98
C ILE A 71 -2.50 5.38 -16.56
N PRO A 72 -2.64 6.71 -16.38
CA PRO A 72 -2.85 7.32 -15.06
C PRO A 72 -4.03 6.74 -14.27
N GLU A 73 -5.08 6.26 -14.96
CA GLU A 73 -6.25 5.59 -14.37
C GLU A 73 -5.85 4.35 -13.55
N VAL A 74 -4.69 3.74 -13.82
CA VAL A 74 -4.13 2.65 -13.00
C VAL A 74 -3.89 3.11 -11.57
N LYS A 75 -3.43 4.34 -11.35
CA LYS A 75 -3.24 4.88 -10.00
C LYS A 75 -4.56 5.03 -9.26
N GLU A 76 -5.59 5.52 -9.95
CA GLU A 76 -6.93 5.75 -9.42
C GLU A 76 -7.67 4.44 -9.07
N SER A 77 -7.28 3.35 -9.72
CA SER A 77 -7.83 2.02 -9.44
C SER A 77 -7.35 1.43 -8.11
N ILE A 78 -6.25 1.93 -7.55
CA ILE A 78 -5.72 1.46 -6.28
C ILE A 78 -6.56 2.02 -5.14
N LYS A 79 -7.16 1.12 -4.36
CA LYS A 79 -8.09 1.47 -3.28
C LYS A 79 -7.82 0.64 -2.04
N VAL A 80 -8.19 1.17 -0.89
CA VAL A 80 -8.12 0.45 0.39
C VAL A 80 -9.43 0.61 1.14
N ASP A 81 -9.88 -0.46 1.81
CA ASP A 81 -11.11 -0.44 2.61
C ASP A 81 -11.08 -1.44 3.78
N LYS A 82 -12.15 -1.38 4.60
CA LYS A 82 -12.47 -2.31 5.70
C LYS A 82 -11.34 -2.49 6.72
N PHE A 83 -10.74 -1.39 7.16
CA PHE A 83 -9.78 -1.42 8.26
C PHE A 83 -10.44 -1.90 9.55
N THR A 84 -9.86 -2.93 10.17
CA THR A 84 -10.28 -3.50 11.45
C THR A 84 -9.08 -3.65 12.37
N SER A 85 -9.22 -3.25 13.64
CA SER A 85 -8.13 -3.29 14.62
C SER A 85 -8.35 -4.36 15.68
N SER A 86 -7.27 -5.04 16.06
CA SER A 86 -7.19 -5.93 17.22
C SER A 86 -6.09 -5.44 18.14
N VAL A 87 -6.47 -4.96 19.33
CA VAL A 87 -5.54 -4.39 20.32
C VAL A 87 -5.23 -5.42 21.40
N ASN A 88 -3.95 -5.59 21.70
CA ASN A 88 -3.44 -6.44 22.77
C ASN A 88 -2.38 -5.67 23.58
N GLY A 89 -2.82 -5.06 24.70
CA GLY A 89 -1.97 -4.22 25.54
C GLY A 89 -1.38 -3.05 24.76
N GLU A 90 -0.05 -3.03 24.64
CA GLU A 90 0.73 -1.99 23.95
C GLU A 90 0.96 -2.29 22.47
N THR A 91 0.33 -3.33 21.93
CA THR A 91 0.43 -3.70 20.52
C THR A 91 -0.94 -3.73 19.88
N ALA A 92 -1.00 -3.43 18.59
CA ALA A 92 -2.20 -3.60 17.78
C ALA A 92 -1.84 -4.21 16.43
N THR A 93 -2.75 -5.00 15.88
CA THR A 93 -2.72 -5.42 14.48
C THR A 93 -3.95 -4.85 13.80
N VAL A 94 -3.74 -4.10 12.73
CA VAL A 94 -4.81 -3.57 11.89
C VAL A 94 -4.81 -4.34 10.58
N THR A 95 -5.93 -4.95 10.22
CA THR A 95 -6.11 -5.63 8.94
C THR A 95 -6.99 -4.82 8.01
N TYR A 96 -6.73 -4.87 6.71
CA TYR A 96 -7.45 -4.12 5.68
C TYR A 96 -7.36 -4.82 4.34
N PHE A 97 -8.24 -4.47 3.41
CA PHE A 97 -8.13 -4.91 2.02
C PHE A 97 -7.47 -3.82 1.19
N ILE A 98 -6.57 -4.23 0.30
CA ILE A 98 -6.06 -3.39 -0.78
C ILE A 98 -6.51 -3.98 -2.11
N TYR A 99 -7.05 -3.13 -2.98
CA TYR A 99 -7.35 -3.46 -4.37
C TYR A 99 -6.21 -2.92 -5.20
N LEU A 100 -5.49 -3.81 -5.88
CA LEU A 100 -4.40 -3.46 -6.78
C LEU A 100 -4.81 -3.80 -8.23
N PRO A 101 -4.31 -3.04 -9.22
CA PRO A 101 -4.55 -3.33 -10.62
C PRO A 101 -4.03 -4.72 -11.01
N ASP A 102 -4.85 -5.44 -11.78
CA ASP A 102 -4.55 -6.75 -12.34
C ASP A 102 -3.89 -6.56 -13.71
N LEU A 103 -2.59 -6.27 -13.71
CA LEU A 103 -1.84 -5.97 -14.94
C LEU A 103 -1.81 -7.15 -15.94
N GLU A 104 -2.03 -8.38 -15.48
CA GLU A 104 -2.14 -9.56 -16.36
C GLU A 104 -3.41 -9.54 -17.22
N LYS A 105 -4.43 -8.79 -16.80
CA LYS A 105 -5.72 -8.68 -17.48
C LYS A 105 -5.95 -7.29 -18.07
N ILE A 106 -4.95 -6.42 -18.06
CA ILE A 106 -5.09 -5.06 -18.55
C ILE A 106 -5.07 -5.06 -20.08
N GLY A 107 -6.13 -4.50 -20.67
CA GLY A 107 -6.30 -4.44 -22.12
C GLY A 107 -6.89 -5.71 -22.74
N ASN A 108 -7.63 -5.52 -23.82
CA ASN A 108 -8.14 -6.62 -24.63
C ASN A 108 -7.27 -6.75 -25.89
N LEU A 109 -6.35 -7.72 -25.87
CA LEU A 109 -5.36 -7.91 -26.94
C LEU A 109 -5.73 -9.10 -27.83
N SER A 110 -5.48 -8.95 -29.13
CA SER A 110 -5.65 -10.05 -30.09
C SER A 110 -4.53 -11.09 -29.96
N LEU A 111 -4.72 -12.26 -30.59
CA LEU A 111 -3.66 -13.28 -30.66
C LEU A 111 -2.42 -12.77 -31.41
N GLU A 112 -2.61 -11.95 -32.44
CA GLU A 112 -1.56 -11.29 -33.20
C GLU A 112 -0.76 -10.30 -32.33
N ASP A 113 -1.44 -9.52 -31.49
CA ASP A 113 -0.78 -8.63 -30.53
C ASP A 113 0.05 -9.46 -29.53
N ALA A 114 -0.50 -10.56 -29.01
CA ALA A 114 0.20 -11.46 -28.10
C ALA A 114 1.45 -12.09 -28.73
N LYS A 115 1.39 -12.52 -30.01
CA LYS A 115 2.56 -13.03 -30.73
C LYS A 115 3.65 -11.98 -30.89
N THR A 116 3.27 -10.73 -31.18
CA THR A 116 4.19 -9.60 -31.26
C THR A 116 4.89 -9.39 -29.92
N ILE A 117 4.14 -9.35 -28.82
CA ILE A 117 4.69 -9.19 -27.46
C ILE A 117 5.66 -10.33 -27.12
N LEU A 118 5.28 -11.59 -27.36
CA LEU A 118 6.13 -12.76 -27.07
C LEU A 118 7.44 -12.79 -27.88
N SER A 119 7.49 -12.08 -29.01
CA SER A 119 8.72 -11.96 -29.82
C SER A 119 9.67 -10.88 -29.31
N MET A 120 9.23 -10.04 -28.37
CA MET A 120 10.01 -8.95 -27.80
C MET A 120 10.90 -9.41 -26.64
N LYS A 121 12.01 -8.70 -26.42
CA LYS A 121 12.92 -8.96 -25.29
C LYS A 121 12.44 -8.34 -23.98
N SER A 122 11.71 -7.22 -24.06
CA SER A 122 11.11 -6.52 -22.91
C SER A 122 9.61 -6.66 -22.98
N HIS A 123 8.99 -6.91 -21.83
CA HIS A 123 7.54 -7.02 -21.66
C HIS A 123 6.96 -5.86 -20.86
N ARG A 124 7.76 -4.80 -20.62
CA ARG A 124 7.27 -3.59 -19.94
C ARG A 124 6.23 -2.91 -20.81
N LEU A 125 5.12 -2.47 -20.21
CA LEU A 125 4.01 -1.86 -20.95
C LEU A 125 4.45 -0.67 -21.82
N LYS A 126 5.35 0.18 -21.32
CA LYS A 126 5.86 1.35 -22.04
C LYS A 126 6.77 1.04 -23.23
N ASP A 127 7.33 -0.17 -23.26
CA ASP A 127 8.21 -0.63 -24.34
C ASP A 127 7.40 -1.29 -25.47
N LEU A 128 6.11 -1.55 -25.27
CA LEU A 128 5.24 -2.15 -26.27
C LEU A 128 5.07 -1.24 -27.49
N PRO A 129 4.79 -1.77 -28.70
CA PRO A 129 4.45 -0.96 -29.86
C PRO A 129 3.30 0.00 -29.56
N GLU A 130 3.38 1.23 -30.08
CA GLU A 130 2.39 2.29 -29.80
C GLU A 130 0.95 1.86 -30.14
N GLU A 131 0.75 1.07 -31.19
CA GLU A 131 -0.54 0.51 -31.54
C GLU A 131 -1.12 -0.36 -30.41
N ILE A 132 -0.29 -1.23 -29.81
CA ILE A 132 -0.69 -2.10 -28.70
C ILE A 132 -0.95 -1.24 -27.44
N GLN A 133 -0.10 -0.26 -27.17
CA GLN A 133 -0.33 0.67 -26.05
C GLN A 133 -1.66 1.40 -26.19
N ASN A 134 -2.02 1.85 -27.40
CA ASN A 134 -3.28 2.54 -27.66
C ASN A 134 -4.49 1.62 -27.49
N LYS A 135 -4.42 0.36 -27.94
CA LYS A 135 -5.47 -0.65 -27.69
C LYS A 135 -5.69 -0.88 -26.19
N ILE A 136 -4.62 -0.93 -25.39
CA ILE A 136 -4.71 -1.07 -23.93
C ILE A 136 -5.37 0.18 -23.33
N LYS A 137 -4.94 1.39 -23.70
CA LYS A 137 -5.53 2.65 -23.25
C LYS A 137 -7.03 2.74 -23.58
N GLU A 138 -7.42 2.37 -24.79
CA GLU A 138 -8.83 2.34 -25.22
C GLU A 138 -9.66 1.34 -24.41
N SER A 139 -9.10 0.14 -24.19
CA SER A 139 -9.74 -0.89 -23.36
C SER A 139 -9.96 -0.39 -21.93
N VAL A 140 -8.95 0.24 -21.31
CA VAL A 140 -9.06 0.80 -19.96
C VAL A 140 -10.11 1.90 -19.91
N LYS A 141 -10.15 2.80 -20.91
CA LYS A 141 -11.18 3.85 -20.98
C LYS A 141 -12.60 3.28 -21.08
N LYS A 142 -12.76 2.15 -21.75
CA LYS A 142 -14.06 1.52 -21.98
C LYS A 142 -14.51 0.64 -20.81
N ASP A 143 -13.65 -0.23 -20.35
CA ASP A 143 -13.98 -1.33 -19.44
C ASP A 143 -13.46 -1.08 -18.00
N GLY A 144 -12.67 -0.03 -17.80
CA GLY A 144 -11.99 0.29 -16.55
C GLY A 144 -10.69 -0.51 -16.36
N VAL A 145 -9.97 -0.21 -15.27
CA VAL A 145 -8.80 -0.98 -14.86
C VAL A 145 -9.26 -2.20 -14.06
N PRO A 146 -8.96 -3.44 -14.48
CA PRO A 146 -9.28 -4.61 -13.68
C PRO A 146 -8.47 -4.61 -12.39
N THR A 147 -9.06 -5.05 -11.27
CA THR A 147 -8.41 -5.06 -9.96
C THR A 147 -8.55 -6.41 -9.26
N ARG A 148 -7.55 -6.82 -8.47
CA ARG A 148 -7.66 -7.91 -7.48
C ARG A 148 -7.57 -7.36 -6.06
N SER A 149 -8.32 -7.96 -5.15
CA SER A 149 -8.26 -7.65 -3.72
C SER A 149 -7.25 -8.53 -3.00
N TYR A 150 -6.52 -7.95 -2.05
CA TYR A 150 -5.57 -8.64 -1.19
C TYR A 150 -5.79 -8.26 0.27
N ASP A 151 -5.74 -9.26 1.14
CA ASP A 151 -5.68 -9.04 2.58
C ASP A 151 -4.29 -8.55 2.98
N ARG A 152 -4.27 -7.51 3.82
CA ARG A 152 -3.05 -6.91 4.38
C ARG A 152 -3.22 -6.65 5.86
N SER A 153 -2.08 -6.52 6.54
CA SER A 153 -2.03 -6.20 7.95
C SER A 153 -0.87 -5.26 8.25
N LEU A 154 -1.12 -4.28 9.10
CA LEU A 154 -0.12 -3.39 9.66
C LEU A 154 -0.02 -3.61 11.17
N LYS A 155 1.20 -3.72 11.68
CA LYS A 155 1.45 -3.81 13.12
C LYS A 155 1.69 -2.41 13.67
N LEU A 156 1.17 -2.15 14.86
CA LEU A 156 1.40 -0.92 15.60
C LEU A 156 1.86 -1.23 17.02
N LYS A 157 2.70 -0.34 17.55
CA LYS A 157 3.14 -0.32 18.95
C LYS A 157 2.70 0.99 19.57
N ARG A 158 2.33 0.96 20.85
CA ARG A 158 2.01 2.15 21.62
C ARG A 158 3.32 2.73 22.18
N GLU A 159 3.56 4.00 21.92
CA GLU A 159 4.69 4.78 22.46
C GLU A 159 4.12 5.94 23.27
N GLY A 160 4.09 5.79 24.60
CA GLY A 160 3.35 6.70 25.48
C GLY A 160 1.84 6.62 25.22
N ASP A 161 1.25 7.73 24.79
CA ASP A 161 -0.19 7.82 24.47
C ASP A 161 -0.50 7.71 22.97
N GLU A 162 0.51 7.52 22.12
CA GLU A 162 0.36 7.48 20.67
C GLU A 162 0.58 6.06 20.12
N TRP A 163 -0.20 5.70 19.11
CA TRP A 163 0.05 4.52 18.30
C TRP A 163 1.02 4.87 17.17
N ARG A 164 2.00 4.01 16.94
CA ARG A 164 3.01 4.15 15.90
C ARG A 164 3.12 2.87 15.10
N VAL A 165 3.39 3.00 13.81
CA VAL A 165 3.54 1.86 12.89
C VAL A 165 4.85 1.15 13.16
N PHE A 166 4.79 -0.17 13.33
CA PHE A 166 5.95 -1.01 13.55
C PHE A 166 6.20 -1.89 12.32
N LEU A 167 7.26 -1.58 11.58
CA LEU A 167 7.68 -2.31 10.39
C LEU A 167 8.78 -3.33 10.69
N ASP A 168 9.41 -3.30 11.86
CA ASP A 168 10.53 -4.18 12.20
C ASP A 168 11.73 -3.96 11.27
N LEU A 169 12.06 -2.70 10.99
CA LEU A 169 13.07 -2.29 10.01
C LEU A 169 14.46 -2.79 10.37
N ALA A 170 14.79 -2.89 11.66
CA ALA A 170 16.06 -3.46 12.14
C ALA A 170 16.31 -4.87 11.56
N ASN A 171 15.26 -5.69 11.45
CA ASN A 171 15.34 -7.02 10.85
C ASN A 171 15.29 -7.01 9.31
N GLN A 172 14.85 -5.90 8.69
CA GLN A 172 14.78 -5.71 7.23
C GLN A 172 16.02 -5.04 6.62
N VAL A 173 16.91 -4.43 7.41
CA VAL A 173 18.13 -3.79 6.86
C VAL A 173 19.00 -4.78 6.07
N ASN A 174 18.92 -6.07 6.39
CA ASN A 174 19.63 -7.13 5.67
C ASN A 174 18.94 -7.59 4.36
N SER A 175 17.65 -7.27 4.15
CA SER A 175 16.87 -7.75 3.00
C SER A 175 16.92 -6.83 1.76
N ARG A 176 17.61 -5.69 1.81
CA ARG A 176 17.74 -4.69 0.72
C ARG A 176 16.42 -4.12 0.17
N MET A 177 15.28 -4.48 0.74
CA MET A 177 13.94 -3.99 0.38
C MET A 177 13.11 -3.87 1.65
N VAL A 178 12.35 -2.78 1.75
CA VAL A 178 11.33 -2.57 2.77
C VAL A 178 10.01 -3.12 2.26
N LYS A 179 9.28 -3.89 3.09
CA LYS A 179 7.94 -4.37 2.73
C LYS A 179 7.01 -3.18 2.47
N SER A 180 6.43 -3.14 1.27
CA SER A 180 5.42 -2.17 0.86
C SER A 180 4.07 -2.86 0.62
N VAL A 181 2.97 -2.12 0.73
CA VAL A 181 1.61 -2.58 0.40
C VAL A 181 1.47 -3.07 -1.05
N TYR A 182 2.34 -2.60 -1.95
CA TYR A 182 2.38 -3.01 -3.36
C TYR A 182 3.00 -4.39 -3.57
N VAL A 183 3.83 -4.86 -2.64
CA VAL A 183 4.58 -6.12 -2.81
C VAL A 183 3.66 -7.30 -2.48
N GLN A 184 3.57 -8.24 -3.41
CA GLN A 184 2.87 -9.50 -3.19
C GLN A 184 3.74 -10.40 -2.31
N ASN A 185 3.25 -10.76 -1.13
CA ASN A 185 3.84 -11.89 -0.40
C ASN A 185 3.30 -13.16 -1.07
N ASN A 186 4.12 -13.81 -1.89
CA ASN A 186 3.88 -15.17 -2.36
C ASN A 186 4.08 -16.16 -1.22
#